data_AF-A0A3D1BHX5-F1
#
_entry.id   AF-A0A3D1BHX5-F1
#
_cell.length_a   1.000
_cell.length_b   1.000
_cell.length_c   1.000
_cell.angle_alpha   90.00
_cell.angle_beta   90.00
_cell.angle_gamma   90.00
#
_symmetry.space_group_name_H-M   'P 1'
#
loop_
_entity.id
_entity.type
_entity.pdbx_description
1 polymer ?
#
loop_
_entity_poly.entity_id
_entity_poly.type
_entity_poly.pdbx_seq_one_letter_code
_entity_poly.pdbx_strand_id
1 'polypeptide(L)'
;MKKMLMTMALCGLAMAGSAQKNMSQMSAKGQDPRGGVTRTRVQQVKLVGEVSSTMIANNEIVKFTVDDIVNRITRDQDFLKNIEEATKFRFESAGQALNVLASHGWEVTSVYTTKGRQGDEIHYVMSCNVAMTPPYSPWLDPTYERGGKK
;
A
#
# COMPACT_ATOMS: atom_id res chain seq x y z
N MET A 1 -22.63 -19.94 -50.77
CA MET A 1 -22.09 -19.28 -49.56
C MET A 1 -22.66 -19.95 -48.32
N LYS A 2 -22.04 -21.04 -47.88
CA LYS A 2 -22.26 -21.77 -46.62
C LYS A 2 -20.96 -22.53 -46.39
N LYS A 3 -20.01 -21.91 -45.69
CA LYS A 3 -18.72 -22.47 -45.22
C LYS A 3 -17.88 -21.32 -44.61
N MET A 4 -18.35 -20.73 -43.52
CA MET A 4 -17.53 -19.86 -42.64
C MET A 4 -18.12 -19.87 -41.23
N LEU A 5 -18.22 -21.05 -40.64
CA LEU A 5 -18.64 -21.23 -39.25
C LEU A 5 -18.06 -22.55 -38.72
N MET A 6 -16.76 -22.79 -38.94
CA MET A 6 -16.10 -23.96 -38.36
C MET A 6 -14.57 -23.82 -38.27
N THR A 7 -14.08 -22.62 -37.92
CA THR A 7 -12.64 -22.42 -37.64
C THR A 7 -12.41 -21.58 -36.38
N MET A 8 -13.38 -21.56 -35.46
CA MET A 8 -13.29 -20.84 -34.20
C MET A 8 -13.63 -21.74 -33.00
N ALA A 9 -13.27 -23.02 -33.08
CA ALA A 9 -13.51 -24.01 -32.01
C ALA A 9 -12.28 -24.87 -31.65
N LEU A 10 -11.08 -24.47 -32.09
CA LEU A 10 -9.86 -25.29 -31.92
C LEU A 10 -8.65 -24.51 -31.37
N CYS A 11 -8.90 -23.43 -30.62
CA CYS A 11 -7.87 -22.74 -29.83
C CYS A 11 -8.20 -22.69 -28.32
N GLY A 12 -9.16 -23.51 -27.85
CA GLY A 12 -9.60 -23.53 -26.45
C GLY A 12 -9.00 -24.62 -25.57
N LEU A 13 -8.12 -25.49 -26.08
CA LEU A 13 -7.69 -26.71 -25.37
C LEU A 13 -6.17 -26.85 -25.17
N ALA A 14 -5.42 -25.74 -25.18
CA ALA A 14 -3.98 -25.74 -24.88
C ALA A 14 -3.57 -24.90 -23.65
N MET A 15 -4.53 -24.31 -22.91
CA MET A 15 -4.26 -23.47 -21.73
C MET A 15 -4.67 -24.13 -20.40
N ALA A 16 -4.98 -25.43 -20.38
CA ALA A 16 -5.30 -26.16 -19.15
C ALA A 16 -4.15 -27.06 -18.64
N GLY A 17 -3.06 -27.21 -19.41
CA GLY A 17 -1.97 -28.13 -19.08
C GLY A 17 -0.87 -27.58 -18.17
N SER A 18 -0.77 -26.25 -18.00
CA SER A 18 0.29 -25.61 -17.20
C SER A 18 -0.19 -25.09 -15.83
N ALA A 19 -1.51 -24.95 -15.62
CA ALA A 19 -2.07 -24.55 -14.33
C ALA A 19 -2.06 -25.68 -13.28
N GLN A 20 -2.04 -26.95 -13.72
CA GLN A 20 -2.20 -28.08 -12.80
C GLN A 20 -0.88 -28.55 -12.17
N LYS A 21 0.29 -28.26 -12.76
CA LYS A 21 1.59 -28.66 -12.19
C LYS A 21 2.05 -27.82 -11.00
N ASN A 22 1.58 -26.57 -10.86
CA ASN A 22 1.92 -25.72 -9.72
C ASN A 22 0.94 -25.87 -8.55
N MET A 23 -0.25 -26.43 -8.78
CA MET A 23 -1.27 -26.63 -7.74
C MET A 23 -1.04 -27.92 -6.93
N SER A 24 -0.44 -28.96 -7.54
CA SER A 24 -0.15 -30.23 -6.85
C SER A 24 1.10 -30.21 -5.97
N GLN A 25 2.00 -29.23 -6.13
CA GLN A 25 3.17 -29.05 -5.24
C GLN A 25 2.92 -28.13 -4.04
N MET A 26 1.80 -27.39 -4.00
CA MET A 26 1.41 -26.62 -2.82
C MET A 26 0.63 -27.44 -1.77
N SER A 27 0.32 -28.71 -2.05
CA SER A 27 -0.51 -29.55 -1.17
C SER A 27 0.25 -30.58 -0.32
N ALA A 28 1.58 -30.71 -0.45
CA ALA A 28 2.33 -31.76 0.24
C ALA A 28 3.61 -31.26 0.94
N LYS A 29 3.48 -30.29 1.85
CA LYS A 29 4.45 -30.14 2.96
C LYS A 29 3.82 -29.39 4.13
N GLY A 30 3.36 -30.15 5.13
CA GLY A 30 2.96 -29.64 6.44
C GLY A 30 1.46 -29.62 6.71
N GLN A 31 0.79 -30.78 6.65
CA GLN A 31 -0.47 -30.97 7.36
C GLN A 31 -0.16 -31.20 8.84
N ASP A 32 -0.34 -30.15 9.65
CA ASP A 32 -0.44 -30.25 11.10
C ASP A 32 -1.89 -30.68 11.45
N PRO A 33 -2.16 -31.77 12.21
CA PRO A 33 -3.51 -32.30 12.40
C PRO A 33 -4.36 -31.50 13.39
N ARG A 34 -3.85 -30.39 13.95
CA ARG A 34 -4.55 -29.57 14.93
C ARG A 34 -4.80 -28.17 14.38
N GLY A 35 -5.90 -28.01 13.63
CA GLY A 35 -6.61 -26.75 13.42
C GLY A 35 -5.72 -25.49 13.40
N GLY A 36 -4.70 -25.47 12.55
CA GLY A 36 -3.78 -24.35 12.46
C GLY A 36 -4.36 -23.32 11.49
N VAL A 37 -4.74 -22.16 12.00
CA VAL A 37 -4.97 -20.97 11.16
C VAL A 37 -3.77 -20.83 10.25
N THR A 38 -3.99 -20.94 8.93
CA THR A 38 -2.94 -20.74 7.93
C THR A 38 -2.35 -19.35 8.14
N ARG A 39 -1.21 -19.27 8.85
CA ARG A 39 -0.47 -18.02 9.03
C ARG A 39 0.07 -17.66 7.65
N THR A 40 -0.70 -16.90 6.88
CA THR A 40 -0.18 -16.20 5.70
C THR A 40 0.96 -15.33 6.18
N ARG A 41 2.19 -15.75 5.86
CA ARG A 41 3.42 -15.04 6.20
C ARG A 41 3.52 -13.85 5.25
N VAL A 42 2.68 -12.85 5.43
CA VAL A 42 2.79 -11.56 4.75
C VAL A 42 4.09 -10.95 5.21
N GLN A 43 5.11 -10.97 4.36
CA GLN A 43 6.44 -10.45 4.70
C GLN A 43 6.51 -8.92 4.54
N GLN A 44 5.66 -8.36 3.67
CA GLN A 44 5.66 -6.93 3.35
C GLN A 44 4.23 -6.40 3.27
N VAL A 45 4.03 -5.19 3.79
CA VAL A 45 2.78 -4.44 3.72
C VAL A 45 3.04 -3.11 3.04
N LYS A 46 2.08 -2.66 2.23
CA LYS A 46 2.10 -1.36 1.57
C LYS A 46 1.48 -0.32 2.50
N LEU A 47 2.29 0.63 2.95
CA LEU A 47 1.84 1.83 3.65
C LEU A 47 1.41 2.88 2.63
N VAL A 48 0.46 3.72 3.03
CA VAL A 48 -0.05 4.82 2.23
C VAL A 48 0.18 6.13 2.99
N GLY A 49 0.63 7.13 2.25
CA GLY A 49 0.82 8.49 2.72
C GLY A 49 0.39 9.48 1.64
N GLU A 50 0.37 10.75 1.99
CA GLU A 50 -0.11 11.81 1.12
C GLU A 50 0.77 13.05 1.31
N VAL A 51 1.20 13.63 0.19
CA VAL A 51 1.75 14.98 0.15
C VAL A 51 0.69 15.90 -0.39
N SER A 52 0.27 16.89 0.39
CA SER A 52 -0.60 17.97 -0.10
C SER A 52 0.22 19.24 -0.32
N SER A 53 -0.06 19.94 -1.42
CA SER A 53 0.56 21.20 -1.81
C SER A 53 -0.52 22.24 -2.11
N THR A 54 -0.41 23.40 -1.45
CA THR A 54 -1.31 24.54 -1.65
C THR A 54 -0.50 25.82 -1.80
N MET A 55 -0.86 26.66 -2.77
CA MET A 55 -0.28 27.99 -2.92
C MET A 55 -1.06 29.03 -2.13
N ILE A 56 -0.43 29.67 -1.14
CA ILE A 56 -1.02 30.76 -0.35
C ILE A 56 -0.10 31.99 -0.44
N ALA A 57 -0.61 33.09 -1.01
CA ALA A 57 0.11 34.37 -1.10
C ALA A 57 1.54 34.22 -1.69
N ASN A 58 1.66 33.48 -2.79
CA ASN A 58 2.91 33.11 -3.49
C ASN A 58 3.86 32.18 -2.74
N ASN A 59 3.47 31.66 -1.57
CA ASN A 59 4.22 30.61 -0.87
C ASN A 59 3.54 29.26 -1.08
N GLU A 60 4.34 28.26 -1.47
CA GLU A 60 3.90 26.86 -1.50
C GLU A 60 3.93 26.31 -0.06
N ILE A 61 2.78 25.84 0.41
CA ILE A 61 2.66 25.13 1.67
C ILE A 61 2.53 23.67 1.34
N VAL A 62 3.49 22.89 1.84
CA VAL A 62 3.59 21.46 1.59
C VAL A 62 3.46 20.71 2.90
N LYS A 63 2.59 19.70 2.93
CA LYS A 63 2.38 18.85 4.10
C LYS A 63 2.49 17.40 3.70
N PHE A 64 3.29 16.63 4.44
CA PHE A 64 3.33 15.18 4.32
C PHE A 64 2.57 14.54 5.49
N THR A 65 1.66 13.62 5.17
CA THR A 65 0.87 12.87 6.15
C THR A 65 0.92 11.38 5.85
N VAL A 66 0.96 10.56 6.90
CA VAL A 66 0.93 9.10 6.82
C VAL A 66 -0.17 8.61 7.75
N ASP A 67 -0.88 7.55 7.37
CA ASP A 67 -1.90 6.94 8.21
C ASP A 67 -1.26 6.34 9.48
N ASP A 68 -1.88 6.58 10.64
CA ASP A 68 -1.48 6.07 11.96
C ASP A 68 -1.36 4.54 12.00
N ILE A 69 -1.95 3.83 11.04
CA ILE A 69 -1.78 2.40 10.83
C ILE A 69 -0.30 1.98 10.73
N VAL A 70 0.59 2.89 10.34
CA VAL A 70 2.04 2.64 10.28
C VAL A 70 2.61 2.16 11.61
N ASN A 71 2.17 2.75 12.73
CA ASN A 71 2.62 2.39 14.08
C ASN A 71 2.19 0.98 14.50
N ARG A 72 1.27 0.36 13.76
CA ARG A 72 0.74 -0.99 14.04
C ARG A 72 1.33 -2.04 13.10
N ILE A 73 1.74 -1.65 11.90
CA ILE A 73 2.24 -2.55 10.86
C ILE A 73 3.73 -2.87 11.07
N THR A 74 4.53 -1.89 11.49
CA THR A 74 5.97 -2.03 11.68
C THR A 74 6.40 -1.62 13.08
N ARG A 75 7.41 -2.30 13.62
CA ARG A 75 8.09 -1.91 14.88
C ARG A 75 9.49 -1.34 14.64
N ASP A 76 9.88 -1.15 13.39
CA ASP A 76 11.15 -0.55 13.02
C ASP A 76 11.23 0.89 13.53
N GLN A 77 12.02 1.10 14.58
CA GLN A 77 12.12 2.39 15.27
C GLN A 77 12.78 3.46 14.40
N ASP A 78 13.74 3.07 13.56
CA ASP A 78 14.42 4.01 12.68
C ASP A 78 13.47 4.49 11.59
N PHE A 79 12.68 3.57 11.03
CA PHE A 79 11.63 3.92 10.07
C PHE A 79 10.57 4.84 10.67
N LEU A 80 10.05 4.51 11.86
CA LEU A 80 9.03 5.32 12.54
C LEU A 80 9.55 6.72 12.87
N LYS A 81 10.80 6.82 13.33
CA LYS A 81 11.46 8.11 13.58
C LYS A 81 11.60 8.93 12.30
N ASN A 82 12.03 8.31 11.20
CA ASN A 82 12.16 8.99 9.91
C ASN A 82 10.81 9.52 9.40
N ILE A 83 9.72 8.77 9.60
CA ILE A 83 8.36 9.24 9.28
C ILE A 83 7.95 10.41 10.16
N GLU A 84 8.20 10.32 11.47
CA GLU A 84 7.88 11.39 12.41
C GLU A 84 8.63 12.68 12.07
N GLU A 85 9.91 12.57 11.70
CA GLU A 85 10.71 13.70 11.23
C GLU A 85 10.18 14.23 9.89
N ALA A 86 9.86 13.36 8.92
CA ALA A 86 9.35 13.77 7.61
C ALA A 86 7.98 14.46 7.67
N THR A 87 7.08 14.02 8.56
CA THR A 87 5.75 14.61 8.75
C THR A 87 5.80 15.96 9.47
N LYS A 88 6.85 16.24 10.25
CA LYS A 88 7.10 17.53 10.91
C LYS A 88 7.99 18.46 10.08
N PHE A 89 8.71 17.93 9.09
CA PHE A 89 9.61 18.69 8.25
C PHE A 89 8.84 19.69 7.38
N ARG A 90 9.38 20.91 7.28
CA ARG A 90 8.81 21.96 6.44
C ARG A 90 9.52 21.97 5.10
N PHE A 91 8.93 21.30 4.12
CA PHE A 91 9.44 21.31 2.74
C PHE A 91 9.26 22.70 2.10
N GLU A 92 10.24 23.09 1.29
CA GLU A 92 10.26 24.33 0.51
C GLU A 92 9.35 24.25 -0.73
N SER A 93 9.16 23.05 -1.28
CA SER A 93 8.30 22.80 -2.44
C SER A 93 7.83 21.35 -2.51
N ALA A 94 6.75 21.08 -3.25
CA ALA A 94 6.30 19.71 -3.50
C ALA A 94 7.40 18.89 -4.19
N GLY A 95 8.16 19.49 -5.10
CA GLY A 95 9.29 18.84 -5.76
C GLY A 95 10.37 18.39 -4.78
N GLN A 96 10.71 19.22 -3.79
CA GLN A 96 11.64 18.84 -2.73
C GLN A 96 11.07 17.68 -1.90
N ALA A 97 9.80 17.76 -1.48
CA ALA A 97 9.15 16.72 -0.71
C ALA A 97 9.16 15.36 -1.44
N LEU A 98 8.75 15.36 -2.71
CA LEU A 98 8.70 14.15 -3.54
C LEU A 98 10.09 13.53 -3.73
N ASN A 99 11.13 14.34 -3.94
CA ASN A 99 12.50 13.84 -4.07
C ASN A 99 13.02 13.23 -2.77
N VAL A 100 12.79 13.90 -1.64
CA VAL A 100 13.19 13.37 -0.32
C VAL A 100 12.45 12.07 -0.02
N LEU A 101 11.14 12.02 -0.24
CA LEU A 101 10.33 10.83 0.02
C LEU A 101 10.71 9.67 -0.93
N ALA A 102 10.98 9.96 -2.20
CA ALA A 102 11.47 8.97 -3.15
C ALA A 102 12.81 8.34 -2.73
N SER A 103 13.73 9.14 -2.16
CA SER A 103 14.99 8.61 -1.61
C SER A 103 14.80 7.66 -0.43
N HIS A 104 13.63 7.69 0.22
CA HIS A 104 13.22 6.79 1.30
C HIS A 104 12.24 5.70 0.83
N GLY A 105 12.15 5.45 -0.48
CA GLY A 105 11.36 4.36 -1.05
C GLY A 105 9.86 4.62 -1.17
N TRP A 106 9.43 5.88 -1.05
CA TRP A 106 8.05 6.26 -1.35
C TRP A 106 7.84 6.46 -2.85
N GLU A 107 6.76 5.90 -3.37
CA GLU A 107 6.39 6.01 -4.78
C GLU A 107 5.04 6.70 -4.91
N VAL A 108 4.91 7.65 -5.83
CA VAL A 108 3.62 8.28 -6.15
C VAL A 108 2.73 7.26 -6.85
N THR A 109 1.58 6.96 -6.26
CA THR A 109 0.61 6.01 -6.80
C THR A 109 -0.53 6.69 -7.54
N SER A 110 -0.95 7.87 -7.08
CA SER A 110 -1.99 8.66 -7.72
C SER A 110 -1.83 10.13 -7.38
N VAL A 111 -2.36 10.98 -8.25
CA VAL A 111 -2.38 12.43 -8.06
C VAL A 111 -3.79 12.92 -8.34
N TYR A 112 -4.30 13.76 -7.47
CA TYR A 112 -5.57 14.46 -7.69
C TYR A 112 -5.47 15.91 -7.24
N THR A 113 -6.39 16.73 -7.73
CA THR A 113 -6.47 18.15 -7.38
C THR A 113 -7.84 18.42 -6.81
N THR A 114 -7.90 19.04 -5.64
CA THR A 114 -9.14 19.54 -5.06
C THR A 114 -9.19 21.05 -5.26
N LYS A 115 -10.38 21.56 -5.61
CA LYS A 115 -10.60 23.00 -5.75
C LYS A 115 -11.28 23.51 -4.50
N GLY A 116 -10.56 24.27 -3.69
CA GLY A 116 -11.04 24.88 -2.47
C GLY A 116 -11.33 26.37 -2.62
N ARG A 117 -11.93 26.97 -1.58
CA ARG A 117 -12.16 28.43 -1.52
C ARG A 117 -10.86 29.24 -1.50
N GLN A 118 -9.77 28.63 -1.02
CA GLN A 118 -8.46 29.27 -0.87
C GLN A 118 -7.53 29.04 -2.07
N GLY A 119 -7.96 28.27 -3.07
CA GLY A 119 -7.15 27.90 -4.22
C GLY A 119 -7.27 26.41 -4.54
N ASP A 120 -6.50 25.98 -5.54
CA ASP A 120 -6.35 24.59 -5.89
C ASP A 120 -5.32 23.94 -4.93
N GLU A 121 -5.68 22.79 -4.35
CA GLU A 121 -4.79 21.94 -3.55
C GLU A 121 -4.47 20.68 -4.35
N ILE A 122 -3.18 20.39 -4.51
CA ILE A 122 -2.70 19.22 -5.24
C ILE A 122 -2.31 18.16 -4.22
N HIS A 123 -2.81 16.94 -4.39
CA HIS A 123 -2.59 15.83 -3.50
C HIS A 123 -1.86 14.72 -4.26
N TYR A 124 -0.70 14.32 -3.74
CA TYR A 124 0.09 13.20 -4.23
C TYR A 124 -0.05 12.05 -3.25
N VAL A 125 -0.82 11.03 -3.63
CA VAL A 125 -0.91 9.79 -2.85
C VAL A 125 0.33 8.98 -3.12
N MET A 126 1.00 8.57 -2.05
CA MET A 126 2.26 7.84 -2.10
C MET A 126 2.13 6.51 -1.37
N SER A 127 2.95 5.55 -1.77
CA SER A 127 3.04 4.26 -1.08
C SER A 127 4.48 3.82 -0.85
N CYS A 128 4.71 3.12 0.26
CA CYS A 128 6.00 2.55 0.62
C CYS A 128 5.80 1.11 1.12
N ASN A 129 6.64 0.18 0.66
CA ASN A 129 6.60 -1.21 1.12
C ASN A 129 7.47 -1.36 2.36
N VAL A 130 6.90 -1.86 3.46
CA VAL A 130 7.62 -2.10 4.72
C VAL A 130 7.50 -3.55 5.15
N ALA A 131 8.51 -4.03 5.87
CA ALA A 131 8.43 -5.34 6.50
C ALA A 131 7.32 -5.34 7.55
N MET A 132 6.39 -6.29 7.41
CA MET A 132 5.34 -6.46 8.41
C MET A 132 5.95 -7.11 9.66
N THR A 133 5.74 -6.52 10.83
CA THR A 133 6.16 -7.15 12.10
C THR A 133 5.02 -7.99 12.65
N PRO A 134 5.12 -9.35 12.66
CA PRO A 134 4.06 -10.19 13.22
C PRO A 134 3.99 -10.06 14.77
N PRO A 135 2.83 -10.32 15.39
CA PRO A 135 1.53 -10.57 14.78
C PRO A 135 0.82 -9.26 14.41
N TYR A 136 0.53 -9.05 13.13
CA TYR A 136 -0.41 -8.02 12.68
C TYR A 136 -1.79 -8.68 12.57
N SER A 137 -2.68 -8.34 13.49
CA SER A 137 -4.07 -8.82 13.47
C SER A 137 -4.97 -7.68 13.95
N PRO A 138 -5.34 -6.74 13.06
CA PRO A 138 -6.13 -5.56 13.40
C PRO A 138 -7.42 -5.88 14.16
N TRP A 139 -8.03 -7.03 13.86
CA TRP A 139 -9.25 -7.53 14.49
C TRP A 139 -9.04 -8.27 15.83
N LEU A 140 -7.79 -8.55 16.22
CA LEU A 140 -7.44 -9.16 17.51
C LEU A 140 -6.75 -8.17 18.45
N ASP A 141 -6.59 -6.92 18.04
CA ASP A 141 -6.00 -5.89 18.87
C ASP A 141 -7.06 -5.40 19.89
N PRO A 142 -6.88 -5.67 21.20
CA PRO A 142 -7.83 -5.22 22.23
C PRO A 142 -7.88 -3.69 22.38
N THR A 143 -7.04 -2.94 21.66
CA THR A 143 -7.15 -1.48 21.54
C THR A 143 -8.10 -1.03 20.41
N TYR A 144 -8.43 -1.90 19.44
CA TYR A 144 -9.33 -1.59 18.32
C TYR A 144 -10.79 -1.40 18.74
N GLU A 145 -11.27 -2.14 19.74
CA GLU A 145 -12.62 -1.91 20.31
C GLU A 145 -12.74 -0.61 21.12
N ARG A 146 -11.63 0.10 21.38
CA ARG A 146 -11.65 1.41 22.04
C ARG A 146 -11.64 2.57 21.05
N GLY A 147 -12.44 2.47 20.00
CA GLY A 147 -12.94 3.62 19.23
C GLY A 147 -13.99 4.42 20.00
N GLY A 148 -13.67 4.86 21.22
CA GLY A 148 -14.62 5.55 22.09
C GLY A 148 -13.97 6.17 23.32
N LYS A 149 -13.37 7.35 23.15
CA LYS A 149 -12.85 8.27 24.17
C LYS A 149 -11.65 7.76 24.99
N LYS A 150 -10.51 8.42 24.80
CA LYS A 150 -9.82 9.17 25.86
C LYS A 150 -9.03 10.31 25.25
#